data_AF-A0A2K8XCQ4-F1
#
_entry.id   AF-A0A2K8XCQ4-F1
#
_cell.length_a   1.000
_cell.length_b   1.000
_cell.length_c   1.000
_cell.angle_alpha   90.00
_cell.angle_beta   90.00
_cell.angle_gamma   90.00
#
_symmetry.space_group_name_H-M   'P 1'
#
loop_
_entity.id
_entity.type
_entity.pdbx_description
1 polymer ?
#
loop_
_entity_poly.entity_id
_entity_poly.type
_entity_poly.pdbx_seq_one_letter_code
_entity_poly.pdbx_strand_id
1 'polypeptide(L)'
;MILIEIKEKEIKKQVNNPLHGVKLSYMLEKLVDHYGWDEMGDRIRINSFNSNPGIKSSLKFLRKTDWARKKVEDLYLFTFVD
;
A
#
# COMPACT_ATOMS: atom_id res chain seq x y z
N MET A 1 -23.39 2.62 22.01
CA MET A 1 -23.18 1.15 22.09
C MET A 1 -22.67 0.58 20.78
N ILE A 2 -23.37 0.75 19.65
CA ILE A 2 -22.97 0.23 18.34
C ILE A 2 -21.59 0.74 17.86
N LEU A 3 -21.27 2.03 18.07
CA LEU A 3 -19.97 2.61 17.72
C LEU A 3 -18.78 2.02 18.50
N ILE A 4 -19.01 1.56 19.74
CA ILE A 4 -17.95 0.98 20.58
C ILE A 4 -17.62 -0.42 20.08
N GLU A 5 -18.63 -1.24 19.79
CA GLU A 5 -18.43 -2.58 19.21
C GLU A 5 -17.77 -2.58 17.84
N ILE A 6 -18.10 -1.61 16.97
CA ILE A 6 -17.43 -1.46 15.66
C ILE A 6 -15.94 -1.14 15.86
N LYS A 7 -15.64 -0.21 16.78
CA LYS A 7 -14.26 0.21 17.06
C LYS A 7 -13.44 -0.90 17.72
N GLU A 8 -14.03 -1.66 18.64
CA GLU A 8 -13.39 -2.83 19.25
C GLU A 8 -13.14 -3.97 18.26
N LYS A 9 -14.07 -4.20 17.31
CA LYS A 9 -13.86 -5.15 16.21
C LYS A 9 -12.72 -4.75 15.28
N GLU A 10 -12.59 -3.46 14.95
CA GLU A 10 -11.44 -2.97 14.18
C GLU A 10 -10.13 -3.09 14.96
N ILE A 11 -10.11 -2.72 16.24
CA ILE A 11 -8.92 -2.80 17.10
C ILE A 11 -8.44 -4.25 17.20
N LYS A 12 -9.32 -5.23 17.45
CA LYS A 12 -8.94 -6.66 17.51
C LYS A 12 -8.37 -7.18 16.18
N LYS A 13 -8.80 -6.64 15.04
CA LYS A 13 -8.26 -6.99 13.72
C LYS A 13 -6.88 -6.36 13.48
N GLN A 14 -6.57 -5.26 14.15
CA GLN A 14 -5.32 -4.50 14.03
C GLN A 14 -4.16 -5.04 14.88
N VAL A 15 -4.43 -5.72 16.01
CA VAL A 15 -3.38 -6.19 16.94
C VAL A 15 -2.36 -7.13 16.28
N ASN A 16 -2.74 -7.83 15.20
CA ASN A 16 -1.86 -8.69 14.41
C ASN A 16 -1.66 -8.20 12.96
N ASN A 17 -1.94 -6.93 12.66
CA ASN A 17 -1.69 -6.41 11.31
C ASN A 17 -0.25 -5.91 11.19
N PRO A 18 0.62 -6.57 10.41
CA PRO A 18 2.00 -6.12 10.20
C PRO A 18 2.13 -4.73 9.56
N LEU A 19 1.06 -4.19 8.96
CA LEU A 19 1.02 -2.81 8.44
C LEU A 19 0.56 -1.77 9.46
N HIS A 20 0.29 -2.14 10.72
CA HIS A 20 -0.23 -1.19 11.69
C HIS A 20 0.74 -0.02 11.90
N GLY A 21 0.29 1.19 11.56
CA GLY A 21 1.10 2.42 11.63
C GLY A 21 2.03 2.66 10.45
N VAL A 22 2.09 1.76 9.47
CA VAL A 22 2.91 1.92 8.27
C VAL A 22 2.18 2.81 7.26
N LYS A 23 2.81 3.92 6.86
CA LYS A 23 2.22 4.86 5.89
C LYS A 23 2.35 4.31 4.47
N LEU A 24 1.32 4.52 3.63
CA LEU A 24 1.36 4.18 2.20
C LEU A 24 2.56 4.79 1.46
N SER A 25 2.95 6.02 1.83
CA SER A 25 4.15 6.66 1.25
C SER A 25 5.41 5.87 1.53
N TYR A 26 5.57 5.40 2.77
CA TYR A 26 6.73 4.62 3.18
C TYR A 26 6.77 3.26 2.47
N MET A 27 5.62 2.57 2.37
CA MET A 27 5.54 1.30 1.64
C MET A 27 5.92 1.47 0.16
N LEU A 28 5.39 2.51 -0.48
CA LEU A 28 5.69 2.79 -1.89
C LEU A 28 7.17 3.14 -2.08
N GLU A 29 7.74 4.01 -1.25
CA GLU A 29 9.17 4.38 -1.30
C GLU A 29 10.05 3.14 -1.12
N LYS A 30 9.76 2.30 -0.12
CA LYS A 30 10.53 1.06 0.11
C LYS A 30 10.45 0.07 -1.04
N LEU A 31 9.26 -0.12 -1.63
CA LEU A 31 9.08 -1.00 -2.78
C LEU A 31 9.81 -0.48 -4.02
N VAL A 32 9.74 0.83 -4.27
CA VAL A 32 10.45 1.46 -5.39
C VAL A 32 11.97 1.39 -5.20
N ASP A 33 12.46 1.60 -3.98
CA ASP A 33 13.89 1.44 -3.65
C ASP A 33 14.37 -0.01 -3.84
N HIS A 34 13.50 -0.99 -3.58
CA HIS A 34 13.85 -2.41 -3.69
C HIS A 34 13.74 -2.96 -5.13
N TYR A 35 12.67 -2.63 -5.85
CA TYR A 35 12.36 -3.19 -7.16
C TYR A 35 12.64 -2.24 -8.34
N GLY A 36 12.61 -0.92 -8.11
CA GLY A 36 12.58 0.07 -9.18
C GLY A 36 11.20 0.22 -9.83
N TRP A 37 11.06 1.23 -10.70
CA TRP A 37 9.76 1.55 -11.32
C TRP A 37 9.33 0.55 -12.39
N ASP A 38 10.29 -0.01 -13.15
CA ASP A 38 9.99 -0.95 -14.23
C ASP A 38 9.32 -2.22 -13.69
N GLU A 39 9.94 -2.85 -12.68
CA GLU A 39 9.41 -4.05 -12.02
C GLU A 39 8.09 -3.75 -11.26
N MET A 40 7.97 -2.57 -10.65
CA MET A 40 6.71 -2.12 -10.06
C MET A 40 5.58 -2.04 -11.11
N GLY A 41 5.92 -1.60 -12.31
CA GLY A 41 5.04 -1.54 -13.47
C GLY A 41 4.56 -2.90 -13.95
N ASP A 42 5.43 -3.90 -13.91
CA ASP A 42 5.10 -5.27 -14.29
C ASP A 42 4.23 -5.96 -13.24
N ARG A 43 4.54 -5.78 -11.95
CA ARG A 43 3.77 -6.35 -10.83
C ARG A 43 2.41 -5.67 -10.68
N ILE A 44 2.37 -4.37 -10.85
CA ILE A 44 1.18 -3.53 -10.67
C ILE A 44 1.02 -2.69 -11.94
N ARG A 45 0.39 -3.30 -12.95
CA ARG A 45 0.19 -2.71 -14.28
C ARG A 45 -0.76 -1.50 -14.26
N ILE A 46 -0.24 -0.34 -13.84
CA ILE A 46 -0.91 0.96 -13.83
C ILE A 46 -0.06 2.02 -14.53
N ASN A 47 -0.73 2.95 -15.20
CA ASN A 47 -0.04 4.04 -15.93
C ASN A 47 0.80 4.93 -15.00
N SER A 48 0.44 5.02 -13.72
CA SER A 48 1.21 5.81 -12.75
C SER A 48 2.62 5.26 -12.50
N PHE A 49 2.86 3.98 -12.77
CA PHE A 49 4.19 3.37 -12.67
C PHE A 49 4.89 3.30 -14.03
N ASN A 50 4.13 3.05 -15.12
CA ASN A 50 4.71 2.84 -16.46
C ASN A 50 4.95 4.12 -17.27
N SER A 51 4.17 5.17 -17.07
CA SER A 51 4.17 6.35 -17.97
C SER A 51 4.61 7.64 -17.29
N ASN A 52 4.38 7.78 -15.99
CA ASN A 52 4.85 8.93 -15.22
C ASN A 52 5.31 8.50 -13.82
N PRO A 53 6.34 7.62 -13.75
CA PRO A 53 6.83 7.11 -12.50
C PRO A 53 7.30 8.24 -11.59
N GLY A 54 6.71 8.33 -10.40
CA GLY A 54 7.07 9.32 -9.41
C GLY A 54 6.29 9.11 -8.12
N ILE A 55 6.96 9.29 -6.97
CA ILE A 55 6.35 9.04 -5.66
C ILE A 55 5.11 9.91 -5.44
N LYS A 56 5.17 11.22 -5.73
CA LYS A 56 4.06 12.15 -5.48
C LYS A 56 2.85 11.88 -6.40
N SER A 57 3.09 11.66 -7.70
CA SER A 57 2.04 11.35 -8.69
C SER A 57 1.37 10.01 -8.37
N SER A 58 2.17 8.99 -8.08
CA SER A 58 1.70 7.67 -7.66
C SER A 58 0.89 7.72 -6.38
N LEU A 59 1.34 8.41 -5.34
CA LEU A 59 0.55 8.53 -4.11
C LEU A 59 -0.78 9.26 -4.34
N LYS A 60 -0.80 10.29 -5.19
CA LYS A 60 -2.05 10.97 -5.56
C LYS A 60 -3.02 10.02 -6.28
N PHE A 61 -2.51 9.17 -7.18
CA PHE A 61 -3.29 8.13 -7.85
C PHE A 61 -3.78 7.06 -6.87
N LEU A 62 -2.88 6.48 -6.09
CA LEU A 62 -3.19 5.41 -5.13
C LEU A 62 -4.19 5.87 -4.05
N ARG A 63 -4.22 7.15 -3.67
CA ARG A 63 -5.25 7.71 -2.76
C ARG A 63 -6.65 7.78 -3.36
N LYS A 64 -6.77 7.79 -4.69
CA LYS A 64 -8.06 7.81 -5.40
C LYS A 64 -8.48 6.43 -5.93
N THR A 65 -7.56 5.47 -5.94
CA THR A 65 -7.75 4.17 -6.58
C THR A 65 -7.43 3.06 -5.58
N ASP A 66 -8.44 2.68 -4.80
CA ASP A 66 -8.30 1.78 -3.65
C ASP A 66 -7.77 0.39 -4.04
N TRP A 67 -8.19 -0.17 -5.16
CA TRP A 67 -7.71 -1.49 -5.61
C TRP A 67 -6.20 -1.47 -5.91
N ALA A 68 -5.67 -0.35 -6.42
CA ALA A 68 -4.24 -0.21 -6.72
C ALA A 68 -3.44 -0.01 -5.43
N ARG A 69 -3.98 0.76 -4.47
CA ARG A 69 -3.41 0.87 -3.13
C ARG A 69 -3.28 -0.49 -2.46
N LYS A 70 -4.35 -1.29 -2.50
CA LYS A 70 -4.35 -2.63 -1.91
C LYS A 70 -3.27 -3.52 -2.52
N LYS A 71 -3.07 -3.47 -3.84
CA LYS A 71 -1.95 -4.20 -4.48
C LYS A 71 -0.57 -3.77 -3.99
N VAL A 72 -0.36 -2.49 -3.71
CA VAL A 72 0.91 -1.98 -3.14
C VAL A 72 1.08 -2.49 -1.70
N GLU A 73 0.02 -2.48 -0.89
CA GLU A 73 0.03 -3.03 0.47
C GLU A 73 0.32 -4.53 0.47
N ASP A 74 -0.36 -5.30 -0.37
CA ASP A 74 -0.17 -6.74 -0.53
C ASP A 74 1.28 -7.07 -0.98
N LEU A 75 1.81 -6.31 -1.94
CA LEU A 75 3.18 -6.48 -2.43
C LEU A 75 4.22 -6.15 -1.34
N TYR A 76 3.96 -5.13 -0.52
CA TYR A 76 4.83 -4.76 0.59
C TYR A 76 4.91 -5.89 1.62
N LEU A 77 3.76 -6.47 1.98
CA LEU A 77 3.70 -7.61 2.90
C LEU A 77 4.49 -8.81 2.39
N PHE A 78 4.23 -9.19 1.13
CA PHE A 78 4.92 -10.29 0.47
C PHE A 78 6.44 -10.10 0.40
N THR A 79 6.93 -8.86 0.35
CA THR A 79 8.36 -8.58 0.14
C THR A 79 9.15 -8.44 1.45
N PHE A 80 8.52 -7.94 2.52
CA PHE A 80 9.24 -7.49 3.73
C PHE A 80 8.73 -8.09 5.04
N VAL A 81 7.64 -8.86 5.03
CA VAL A 81 6.98 -9.32 6.26
C VAL A 81 6.79 -10.84 6.29
N ASP A 82 6.48 -11.46 5.17
CA ASP A 82 6.51 -12.92 5.01
C ASP A 82 7.95 -13.45 4.90
#